data_AF-A0A7J6QSU9-F1
#
_entry.id   AF-A0A7J6QSU9-F1
#
_cell.length_a   1.000
_cell.length_b   1.000
_cell.length_c   1.000
_cell.angle_alpha   90.00
_cell.angle_beta   90.00
_cell.angle_gamma   90.00
#
_symmetry.space_group_name_H-M   'P 1'
#
loop_
_entity.id
_entity.type
_entity.pdbx_description
1 polymer ?
#
loop_
_entity_poly.entity_id
_entity_poly.type
_entity_poly.pdbx_seq_one_letter_code
_entity_poly.pdbx_strand_id
1 'polypeptide(L)' 'MGAYRSKPQTDKELDDGFDPRIAYGSAAMQGWRSTMEDAHVHQLAFDGKDNEGLFAVFDGHGGKEVALFCAVLV' A
#
# COMPACT_ATOMS: atom_id res chain seq x y z
N MET A 1 -25.99 -2.79 10.73
CA MET A 1 -24.78 -1.94 10.66
C MET A 1 -24.14 -2.18 9.30
N GLY A 2 -24.01 -1.15 8.48
CA GLY A 2 -23.54 -1.25 7.08
C GLY A 2 -22.02 -1.21 6.95
N ALA A 3 -21.54 -1.12 5.70
CA ALA A 3 -20.11 -1.16 5.34
C ALA A 3 -19.25 0.03 5.84
N TYR A 4 -19.84 0.94 6.62
CA TYR A 4 -19.21 2.19 7.05
C TYR A 4 -19.15 2.28 8.58
N ARG A 5 -18.02 2.80 9.08
CA ARG A 5 -17.81 3.15 10.48
C ARG A 5 -18.60 4.40 10.84
N SER A 6 -18.87 4.59 12.14
CA SER A 6 -19.53 5.80 12.66
C SER A 6 -18.65 7.05 12.62
N LYS A 7 -17.32 6.86 12.56
CA LYS A 7 -16.28 7.89 12.38
C LYS A 7 -15.16 7.30 11.51
N PRO A 8 -14.44 8.11 10.72
CA PRO A 8 -13.32 7.62 9.93
C PRO A 8 -12.14 7.27 10.83
N GLN A 9 -11.38 6.24 10.45
CA GLN A 9 -10.03 6.02 10.98
C GLN A 9 -9.05 6.86 10.17
N THR A 10 -8.43 7.84 10.82
CA THR A 10 -7.62 8.89 10.18
C THR A 10 -6.11 8.72 10.38
N ASP A 11 -5.73 7.66 11.10
CA ASP A 11 -4.34 7.25 11.25
C ASP A 11 -3.76 6.92 9.86
N LYS A 12 -2.55 7.41 9.62
CA LYS A 12 -1.86 7.25 8.36
C LYS A 12 -0.68 6.30 8.58
N GLU A 13 -0.64 5.25 7.80
CA GLU A 13 0.57 4.48 7.60
C GLU A 13 1.40 5.24 6.57
N LEU A 14 2.56 5.73 6.99
CA LEU A 14 3.47 6.50 6.16
C LEU A 14 4.73 5.66 5.93
N ASP A 15 5.22 5.68 4.70
CA ASP A 15 6.51 5.10 4.35
C ASP A 15 7.22 6.04 3.37
N ASP A 16 8.53 6.07 3.42
CA ASP A 16 9.35 6.87 2.53
C ASP A 16 10.74 6.26 2.37
N GLY A 17 11.39 6.60 1.27
CA GLY A 17 12.71 6.09 0.99
C GLY A 17 13.31 6.71 -0.26
N PHE A 18 14.59 6.46 -0.45
CA PHE A 18 15.30 6.99 -1.61
C PHE A 18 16.53 6.14 -1.92
N ASP A 19 16.99 6.26 -3.15
CA ASP A 19 18.30 5.85 -3.61
C ASP A 19 18.93 7.00 -4.43
N PRO A 20 20.12 6.84 -5.04
CA PRO A 20 20.73 7.89 -5.85
C PRO A 20 19.95 8.31 -7.10
N ARG A 21 18.89 7.60 -7.49
CA ARG A 21 18.13 7.80 -8.73
C ARG A 21 16.74 8.37 -8.45
N ILE A 22 16.05 7.85 -7.44
CA ILE A 22 14.65 8.17 -7.14
C ILE A 22 14.41 8.26 -5.63
N ALA A 23 13.46 9.10 -5.25
CA ALA A 23 12.90 9.16 -3.91
C ALA A 23 11.39 8.96 -3.97
N TYR A 24 10.81 8.33 -2.96
CA TYR A 24 9.38 8.10 -2.85
C TYR A 24 8.87 8.45 -1.45
N GLY A 25 7.57 8.69 -1.37
CA GLY A 25 6.81 8.70 -0.13
C GLY A 25 5.42 8.15 -0.41
N SER A 26 4.84 7.46 0.57
CA SER A 26 3.51 6.87 0.49
C SER A 26 2.72 7.12 1.77
N ALA A 27 1.41 7.09 1.63
CA ALA A 27 0.48 7.23 2.74
C ALA A 27 -0.76 6.36 2.48
N ALA A 28 -1.12 5.53 3.46
CA ALA A 28 -2.33 4.72 3.44
C ALA A 28 -3.24 5.07 4.63
N MET A 29 -4.56 5.10 4.40
CA MET A 29 -5.55 5.46 5.41
C MET A 29 -6.88 4.76 5.14
N GLN A 30 -7.40 4.04 6.15
CA GLN A 30 -8.65 3.29 6.03
C GLN A 30 -9.89 4.16 5.81
N GLY A 31 -9.95 5.34 6.44
CA GLY A 31 -11.11 6.22 6.35
C GLY A 31 -12.38 5.58 6.92
N TRP A 32 -13.48 5.66 6.17
CA TRP A 32 -14.82 5.27 6.64
C TRP A 32 -15.14 3.79 6.49
N ARG A 33 -14.34 3.04 5.71
CA ARG A 33 -14.58 1.61 5.49
C ARG A 33 -14.42 0.82 6.79
N SER A 34 -15.13 -0.30 6.91
CA SER A 34 -15.00 -1.20 8.06
C SER A 34 -13.60 -1.80 8.19
N THR A 35 -12.96 -2.08 7.06
CA THR A 35 -11.63 -2.70 6.93
C THR A 35 -10.78 -1.89 5.96
N MET A 36 -9.47 -1.91 6.15
CA MET A 36 -8.50 -1.46 5.13
C MET A 36 -8.18 -2.66 4.25
N GLU A 37 -8.56 -2.58 2.98
CA GLU A 37 -8.36 -3.66 2.01
C GLU A 37 -7.24 -3.36 1.01
N ASP A 38 -6.80 -2.10 0.91
CA ASP A 38 -5.68 -1.75 0.04
C ASP A 38 -4.35 -2.25 0.63
N ALA A 39 -3.41 -2.52 -0.28
CA ALA A 39 -2.02 -2.80 0.00
C ALA A 39 -1.13 -2.06 -1.01
N HIS A 40 0.17 -1.96 -0.75
CA HIS A 40 1.10 -1.30 -1.66
C HIS A 40 2.50 -1.90 -1.54
N VAL A 41 3.34 -1.68 -2.54
CA VAL A 41 4.75 -2.09 -2.56
C VAL A 41 5.62 -0.95 -3.10
N HIS A 42 6.78 -0.77 -2.49
CA HIS A 42 7.84 0.14 -2.95
C HIS A 42 9.16 -0.64 -2.96
N GLN A 43 9.71 -0.90 -4.14
CA GLN A 43 11.03 -1.52 -4.30
C GLN A 43 11.90 -0.65 -5.19
N LEU A 44 12.97 -0.11 -4.62
CA LEU A 44 13.91 0.74 -5.36
C LEU A 44 14.82 -0.07 -6.28
N ALA A 45 15.12 -1.32 -5.91
CA ALA A 45 15.85 -2.29 -6.72
C ALA A 45 14.98 -3.54 -6.94
N PHE A 46 14.21 -3.54 -8.02
CA PHE A 46 13.29 -4.63 -8.35
C PHE A 46 14.05 -5.81 -8.96
N ASP A 47 13.72 -7.04 -8.55
CA ASP A 47 14.34 -8.28 -9.08
C ASP A 47 15.88 -8.27 -9.02
N GLY A 48 16.44 -7.62 -7.99
CA GLY A 48 17.88 -7.47 -7.78
C GLY A 48 18.58 -6.52 -8.76
N LYS A 49 17.83 -5.70 -9.51
CA LYS A 49 18.39 -4.77 -10.50
C LYS A 49 18.35 -3.33 -9.97
N ASP A 50 19.52 -2.76 -9.74
CA ASP A 50 19.71 -1.39 -9.27
C ASP A 50 19.41 -0.31 -10.32
N ASN A 51 18.85 -0.67 -11.48
CA ASN A 51 18.38 0.27 -12.50
C ASN A 51 16.86 0.18 -12.75
N GLU A 52 16.15 -0.69 -12.03
CA GLU A 52 14.69 -0.88 -12.13
C GLU A 52 14.06 -0.70 -10.75
N GLY A 53 12.95 0.05 -10.69
CA GLY A 53 12.16 0.23 -9.47
C GLY A 53 10.72 -0.18 -9.72
N LEU A 54 10.05 -0.70 -8.70
CA LEU A 54 8.65 -1.10 -8.75
C LEU A 54 7.85 -0.43 -7.65
N PHE A 55 6.72 0.15 -8.07
CA PHE A 55 5.76 0.79 -7.21
C PHE A 55 4.37 0.34 -7.65
N ALA A 56 3.56 -0.15 -6.72
CA ALA A 56 2.18 -0.52 -7.01
C ALA A 56 1.27 -0.29 -5.81
N VAL A 57 0.00 -0.02 -6.11
CA VAL A 57 -1.11 0.07 -5.16
C VAL A 57 -2.16 -0.93 -5.60
N PHE A 58 -2.65 -1.72 -4.65
CA PHE A 58 -3.65 -2.77 -4.87
C PHE A 58 -4.90 -2.42 -4.07
N ASP A 59 -6.02 -2.20 -4.73
CA ASP A 59 -7.33 -1.96 -4.12
C ASP A 59 -8.04 -3.32 -3.92
N GLY A 60 -8.11 -3.79 -2.68
CA GLY A 60 -8.78 -5.04 -2.33
C GLY A 60 -10.31 -4.89 -2.33
N HIS A 61 -11.03 -5.92 -2.76
CA HIS A 61 -12.49 -5.94 -2.68
C HIS A 61 -13.03 -7.29 -2.22
N GLY A 62 -13.74 -7.28 -1.09
CA GLY A 62 -14.32 -8.48 -0.51
C GLY A 62 -13.32 -9.27 0.35
N GLY A 63 -12.30 -8.58 0.88
CA GLY A 63 -11.18 -9.15 1.60
C GLY A 63 -9.87 -8.47 1.20
N LYS A 64 -8.91 -8.41 2.13
CA LYS A 64 -7.59 -7.81 1.94
C LYS A 64 -6.53 -8.82 1.48
N GLU A 65 -6.85 -10.10 1.54
CA GLU A 65 -5.91 -11.21 1.43
C GLU A 65 -5.20 -11.22 0.07
N VAL A 66 -5.91 -10.97 -1.02
CA VAL A 66 -5.34 -10.96 -2.38
C VAL A 66 -4.48 -9.71 -2.61
N ALA A 67 -4.92 -8.53 -2.13
CA ALA A 67 -4.13 -7.31 -2.22
C ALA A 67 -2.80 -7.45 -1.46
N LEU A 68 -2.84 -8.01 -0.24
CA LEU A 68 -1.64 -8.33 0.54
C LEU A 68 -0.75 -9.36 -0.15
N PHE A 69 -1.33 -10.43 -0.71
CA PHE A 69 -0.56 -11.44 -1.45
C PHE A 69 0.18 -10.83 -2.65
N CYS A 70 -0.48 -9.94 -3.41
CA CYS A 70 0.15 -9.19 -4.49
C CYS A 70 1.26 -8.26 -3.99
N ALA A 71 1.09 -7.61 -2.83
CA ALA A 71 2.11 -6.71 -2.29
C ALA A 71 3.35 -7.43 -1.73
N VAL A 72 3.24 -8.71 -1.35
CA VAL A 72 4.33 -9.49 -0.73
C VAL A 72 5.12 -10.35 -1.71
N LEU A 73 4.47 -10.91 -2.73
CA LEU A 73 5.13 -11.80 -3.70
C LEU A 73 5.82 -11.08 -4.86
N VAL A 74 5.58 -9.79 -4.96
CA VAL A 74 6.23 -8.91 -5.92
C VAL A 74 7.66 -8.61 -5.47
#